data_AF-A0A368NDU6-F1
#
_entry.id   AF-A0A368NDU6-F1
#
_cell.length_a   1.000
_cell.length_b   1.000
_cell.length_c   1.000
_cell.angle_alpha   90.00
_cell.angle_beta   90.00
_cell.angle_gamma   90.00
#
_symmetry.space_group_name_H-M   'P 1'
#
loop_
_entity.id
_entity.type
_entity.pdbx_description
1 polymer ?
#
loop_
_entity_poly.entity_id
_entity_poly.type
_entity_poly.pdbx_seq_one_letter_code
_entity_poly.pdbx_strand_id
1 'polypeptide(L)'
;MQTVFEDKWYNYGAGSVESAFLHGMVQVAAGAYKHFDFENDDGMRSLFETALGYLRGVPADFYGVDVDDVRARLRAALDDPTALHGWRIALDGERVDATEVDFAYADALE
;
A
#
# COMPACT_ATOMS: atom_id res chain seq x y z
N MET A 1 -15.68 0.90 1.21
CA MET A 1 -14.20 0.96 1.02
C MET A 1 -13.48 0.35 2.23
N GLN A 2 -13.67 -0.96 2.42
CA GLN A 2 -12.73 -1.79 3.16
C GLN A 2 -11.86 -2.52 2.14
N THR A 3 -10.55 -2.49 2.31
CA THR A 3 -9.59 -3.10 1.39
C THR A 3 -9.45 -4.61 1.66
N VAL A 4 -9.02 -5.38 0.66
CA VAL A 4 -8.60 -6.81 0.73
C VAL A 4 -7.72 -7.18 1.94
N PHE A 5 -6.98 -6.21 2.45
CA PHE A 5 -6.16 -6.34 3.65
C PHE A 5 -6.96 -6.41 4.96
N GLU A 6 -8.17 -5.85 4.99
CA GLU A 6 -9.06 -5.83 6.17
C GLU A 6 -9.75 -7.18 6.44
N ASP A 7 -9.79 -8.11 5.49
CA ASP A 7 -10.39 -9.44 5.71
C ASP A 7 -9.38 -10.43 6.32
N LYS A 8 -8.07 -10.25 6.02
CA LYS A 8 -6.96 -10.94 6.71
C LYS A 8 -6.78 -10.48 8.17
N TRP A 9 -7.45 -9.40 8.55
CA TRP A 9 -7.25 -8.61 9.76
C TRP A 9 -7.62 -9.34 11.05
N TYR A 10 -8.57 -10.28 11.02
CA TYR A 10 -9.07 -10.92 12.25
C TYR A 10 -8.13 -11.96 12.86
N ASN A 11 -7.10 -12.42 12.14
CA ASN A 11 -6.26 -13.54 12.57
C ASN A 11 -4.88 -13.16 13.12
N TYR A 12 -4.43 -11.91 12.95
CA TYR A 12 -3.10 -11.48 13.40
C TYR A 12 -3.25 -10.45 14.50
N GLY A 13 -2.86 -10.82 15.72
CA GLY A 13 -2.99 -9.97 16.91
C GLY A 13 -2.40 -8.58 16.70
N ALA A 14 -3.06 -7.57 17.28
CA ALA A 14 -2.63 -6.18 17.23
C ALA A 14 -1.16 -6.05 17.66
N GLY A 15 -0.33 -5.45 16.80
CA GLY A 15 1.10 -5.20 17.06
C GLY A 15 2.08 -6.19 16.43
N SER A 16 1.62 -7.16 15.62
CA SER A 16 2.55 -8.00 14.84
C SER A 16 3.08 -7.27 13.60
N VAL A 17 4.20 -7.77 13.05
CA VAL A 17 4.79 -7.27 11.80
C VAL A 17 3.81 -7.43 10.63
N GLU A 18 3.04 -8.51 10.62
CA GLU A 18 1.98 -8.75 9.64
C GLU A 18 0.90 -7.67 9.73
N SER A 19 0.37 -7.38 10.92
CA SER A 19 -0.64 -6.33 11.08
C SER A 19 -0.12 -4.96 10.63
N ALA A 20 1.14 -4.64 10.96
CA ALA A 20 1.78 -3.40 10.51
C ALA A 20 1.96 -3.36 8.98
N PHE A 21 2.39 -4.47 8.37
CA PHE A 21 2.50 -4.57 6.92
C PHE A 21 1.16 -4.37 6.23
N LEU A 22 0.11 -5.08 6.63
CA LEU A 22 -1.21 -4.98 6.02
C LEU A 22 -1.73 -3.53 6.15
N HIS A 23 -1.67 -2.93 7.35
CA HIS A 23 -2.06 -1.53 7.57
C HIS A 23 -1.28 -0.55 6.69
N GLY A 24 0.04 -0.75 6.56
CA GLY A 24 0.87 0.04 5.66
C GLY A 24 0.38 -0.03 4.22
N MET A 25 0.14 -1.23 3.68
CA MET A 25 -0.27 -1.43 2.29
C MET A 25 -1.68 -0.88 1.99
N VAL A 26 -2.60 -0.90 2.96
CA VAL A 26 -3.91 -0.22 2.82
C VAL A 26 -3.74 1.27 2.58
N GLN A 27 -2.88 1.92 3.37
CA GLN A 27 -2.62 3.35 3.24
C GLN A 27 -1.93 3.69 1.92
N VAL A 28 -1.04 2.81 1.42
CA VAL A 28 -0.43 2.94 0.09
C VAL A 28 -1.49 2.93 -1.01
N ALA A 29 -2.38 1.93 -1.00
CA ALA A 29 -3.44 1.80 -2.00
C ALA A 29 -4.40 3.00 -1.96
N ALA A 30 -4.86 3.38 -0.76
CA ALA A 30 -5.76 4.52 -0.59
C ALA A 30 -5.10 5.85 -0.99
N GLY A 31 -3.81 6.05 -0.71
CA GLY A 31 -3.07 7.23 -1.11
C GLY A 31 -2.92 7.34 -2.63
N ALA A 32 -2.54 6.24 -3.30
CA ALA A 32 -2.47 6.20 -4.76
C ALA A 32 -3.83 6.50 -5.39
N TYR A 33 -4.90 5.88 -4.90
CA TYR A 33 -6.28 6.14 -5.37
C TYR A 33 -6.68 7.61 -5.20
N LYS A 34 -6.34 8.25 -4.07
CA LYS A 34 -6.60 9.70 -3.90
C LYS A 34 -5.85 10.58 -4.90
N HIS A 35 -4.62 10.23 -5.24
CA HIS A 35 -3.82 10.97 -6.22
C HIS A 35 -4.40 10.85 -7.64
N PHE A 36 -4.70 9.62 -8.09
CA PHE A 36 -5.12 9.38 -9.47
C PHE A 36 -6.60 9.68 -9.75
N ASP A 37 -7.51 9.39 -8.81
CA ASP A 37 -8.96 9.50 -9.05
C ASP A 37 -9.56 10.83 -8.54
N PHE A 38 -8.88 11.49 -7.59
CA PHE A 38 -9.38 12.73 -6.97
C PHE A 38 -8.43 13.92 -7.10
N GLU A 39 -7.28 13.74 -7.76
CA GLU A 39 -6.22 14.76 -7.90
C GLU A 39 -5.86 15.42 -6.56
N ASN A 40 -5.94 14.65 -5.47
CA ASN A 40 -5.81 15.14 -4.09
C ASN A 40 -4.48 14.73 -3.47
N ASP A 41 -3.45 15.52 -3.77
CA ASP A 41 -2.08 15.28 -3.29
C ASP A 41 -1.95 15.45 -1.78
N ASP A 42 -2.66 16.39 -1.16
CA ASP A 42 -2.59 16.60 0.30
C ASP A 42 -3.14 15.38 1.05
N GLY A 43 -4.25 14.82 0.55
CA GLY A 43 -4.83 13.59 1.07
C GLY A 43 -3.92 12.38 0.86
N MET A 44 -3.28 12.28 -0.31
CA MET A 44 -2.26 11.25 -0.58
C MET A 44 -1.08 11.35 0.41
N ARG A 45 -0.52 12.55 0.62
CA ARG A 45 0.65 12.75 1.50
C ARG A 45 0.38 12.30 2.94
N SER A 46 -0.79 12.67 3.49
CA SER A 46 -1.20 12.25 4.84
C SER A 46 -1.27 10.71 4.99
N LEU A 47 -1.80 10.02 3.97
CA LEU A 47 -1.86 8.56 3.98
C LEU A 47 -0.47 7.94 3.83
N PHE A 48 0.41 8.53 3.01
CA PHE A 48 1.77 8.03 2.80
C PHE A 48 2.67 8.19 4.03
N GLU A 49 2.55 9.30 4.75
CA GLU A 49 3.23 9.48 6.04
C GLU A 49 2.79 8.41 7.05
N THR A 50 1.49 8.13 7.09
CA THR A 50 0.91 7.08 7.94
C THR A 50 1.42 5.70 7.53
N ALA A 51 1.43 5.39 6.23
CA ALA A 51 1.95 4.15 5.67
C ALA A 51 3.42 3.92 6.06
N LEU A 52 4.27 4.94 5.93
CA LEU A 52 5.68 4.89 6.32
C LEU A 52 5.86 4.64 7.83
N GLY A 53 4.93 5.14 8.65
CA GLY A 53 4.87 4.85 10.08
C GLY A 53 4.70 3.36 10.37
N TYR A 54 3.69 2.73 9.75
CA TYR A 54 3.41 1.30 9.90
C TYR A 54 4.52 0.44 9.31
N LEU A 55 5.02 0.79 8.12
CA LEU A 55 6.00 -0.04 7.42
C LEU A 55 7.39 0.02 8.06
N ARG A 56 7.71 0.95 8.97
CA ARG A 56 9.06 1.14 9.52
C ARG A 56 9.71 -0.13 10.09
N GLY A 57 8.93 -0.98 10.75
CA GLY A 57 9.42 -2.20 11.41
C GLY A 57 9.32 -3.47 10.56
N VAL A 58 8.81 -3.38 9.34
CA VAL A 58 8.62 -4.54 8.45
C VAL A 58 9.98 -4.92 7.82
N PRO A 59 10.28 -6.20 7.56
CA PRO A 59 11.42 -6.59 6.74
C PRO A 59 11.39 -5.94 5.35
N ALA A 60 12.57 -5.75 4.74
CA ALA A 60 12.70 -5.14 3.41
C ALA A 60 12.06 -5.99 2.30
N ASP A 61 12.11 -7.30 2.45
CA ASP A 61 11.38 -8.28 1.65
C ASP A 61 10.41 -9.01 2.58
N PHE A 62 9.11 -8.84 2.34
CA PHE A 62 8.07 -9.41 3.20
C PHE A 62 6.90 -9.94 2.37
N TYR A 63 6.63 -11.24 2.48
CA TYR A 63 5.69 -11.97 1.60
C TYR A 63 5.97 -11.77 0.11
N GLY A 64 7.24 -11.62 -0.28
CA GLY A 64 7.67 -11.38 -1.65
C GLY A 64 7.56 -9.92 -2.09
N VAL A 65 6.99 -9.03 -1.28
CA VAL A 65 6.90 -7.60 -1.61
C VAL A 65 8.23 -6.91 -1.30
N ASP A 66 8.75 -6.14 -2.26
CA ASP A 66 9.88 -5.22 -2.02
C ASP A 66 9.40 -4.00 -1.23
N VAL A 67 9.39 -4.13 0.10
CA VAL A 67 8.94 -3.09 1.03
C VAL A 67 9.91 -1.91 1.04
N ASP A 68 11.19 -2.12 0.73
CA ASP A 68 12.15 -1.02 0.65
C ASP A 68 11.89 -0.14 -0.58
N ASP A 69 11.57 -0.72 -1.74
CA ASP A 69 11.11 0.04 -2.91
C ASP A 69 9.83 0.81 -2.60
N VAL A 70 8.86 0.17 -1.93
CA VAL A 70 7.63 0.83 -1.47
C VAL A 70 7.96 2.06 -0.62
N ARG A 71 8.75 1.90 0.45
CA ARG A 71 9.11 3.03 1.31
C ARG A 71 9.87 4.12 0.57
N ALA A 72 10.77 3.75 -0.34
CA ALA A 72 11.52 4.70 -1.15
C ALA A 72 10.59 5.50 -2.05
N ARG A 73 9.62 4.84 -2.68
CA ARG A 73 8.65 5.50 -3.57
C ARG A 73 7.70 6.41 -2.83
N LEU A 74 7.18 5.98 -1.67
CA LEU A 74 6.33 6.85 -0.85
C LEU A 74 7.06 8.12 -0.45
N ARG A 75 8.33 8.03 -0.02
CA ARG A 75 9.14 9.21 0.30
C ARG A 75 9.33 10.12 -0.90
N ALA A 76 9.62 9.57 -2.07
CA ALA A 76 9.73 10.35 -3.29
C ALA A 76 8.40 11.05 -3.64
N ALA A 77 7.27 10.36 -3.47
CA ALA A 77 5.94 10.91 -3.72
C ALA A 77 5.49 11.97 -2.69
N LEU A 78 6.03 11.91 -1.47
CA LEU A 78 5.87 12.97 -0.48
C LEU A 78 6.54 14.28 -0.87
N ASP A 79 7.53 14.25 -1.77
CA ASP A 79 8.14 15.45 -2.36
C ASP A 79 7.45 15.78 -3.69
N ASP A 80 7.41 14.81 -4.61
CA ASP A 80 6.89 14.93 -5.97
C ASP A 80 5.92 13.79 -6.31
N PRO A 81 4.59 14.04 -6.35
CA PRO A 81 3.57 13.03 -6.64
C PRO A 81 3.74 12.33 -7.99
N THR A 82 4.45 12.92 -8.96
CA THR A 82 4.75 12.26 -10.24
C THR A 82 5.63 11.02 -10.08
N ALA A 83 6.27 10.85 -8.92
CA ALA A 83 6.89 9.58 -8.53
C ALA A 83 5.89 8.41 -8.49
N LEU A 84 4.58 8.61 -8.44
CA LEU A 84 3.66 7.47 -8.57
C LEU A 84 3.43 7.04 -10.01
N HIS A 85 3.74 7.90 -10.99
CA HIS A 85 3.37 7.66 -12.38
C HIS A 85 4.18 6.51 -12.97
N GLY A 86 3.48 5.47 -13.43
CA GLY A 86 4.08 4.25 -13.98
C GLY A 86 4.80 3.37 -12.96
N TRP A 87 4.71 3.69 -11.66
CA TRP A 87 5.24 2.82 -10.62
C TRP A 87 4.35 1.59 -10.43
N ARG A 88 4.99 0.44 -10.19
CA ARG A 88 4.34 -0.83 -9.89
C ARG A 88 5.10 -1.48 -8.75
N ILE A 89 4.37 -2.06 -7.81
CA ILE A 89 4.95 -2.79 -6.68
C ILE A 89 5.56 -4.09 -7.21
N ALA A 90 6.80 -4.37 -6.80
CA ALA A 90 7.44 -5.64 -7.10
C ALA A 90 6.97 -6.72 -6.12
N LEU A 91 6.62 -7.89 -6.66
CA LEU A 91 6.23 -9.11 -5.94
C LEU A 91 7.11 -10.26 -6.46
N ASP A 92 7.92 -10.87 -5.59
CA ASP A 92 8.92 -11.90 -5.90
C ASP A 92 9.88 -11.49 -7.05
N GLY A 93 10.18 -10.19 -7.14
CA GLY A 93 11.01 -9.62 -8.20
C GLY A 93 10.28 -9.39 -9.53
N GLU A 94 8.99 -9.72 -9.62
CA GLU A 94 8.13 -9.45 -10.77
C GLU A 94 7.24 -8.23 -10.54
N ARG A 95 6.92 -7.47 -11.59
CA ARG A 95 5.98 -6.34 -11.51
C ARG A 95 4.60 -6.80 -11.94
N VAL A 96 3.73 -7.04 -10.96
CA VAL A 96 2.37 -7.52 -11.19
C VAL A 96 1.41 -6.37 -11.46
N ASP A 97 0.50 -6.58 -12.41
CA ASP A 97 -0.68 -5.73 -12.62
C ASP A 97 -1.86 -6.37 -11.86
N ALA A 98 -2.67 -5.54 -11.19
CA ALA A 98 -3.88 -6.03 -10.54
C ALA A 98 -4.84 -6.61 -11.60
N THR A 99 -5.33 -7.81 -11.35
CA THR A 99 -6.24 -8.54 -12.24
C THR A 99 -7.69 -8.21 -11.89
N GLU A 100 -8.64 -8.52 -12.79
CA GLU A 100 -10.07 -8.39 -12.52
C GLU A 100 -10.52 -9.17 -11.26
N VAL A 101 -9.80 -10.23 -10.89
CA VAL A 101 -10.06 -11.01 -9.68
C VAL A 101 -9.71 -10.22 -8.41
N ASP A 102 -8.65 -9.40 -8.47
CA ASP A 102 -8.22 -8.56 -7.35
C ASP A 102 -9.21 -7.42 -7.09
N PHE A 103 -9.77 -6.84 -8.16
CA PHE A 103 -10.86 -5.85 -8.06
C PHE A 103 -12.16 -6.49 -7.57
N ALA A 104 -12.54 -7.66 -8.09
CA ALA A 104 -13.75 -8.37 -7.67
C ALA A 104 -13.68 -8.81 -6.19
N TYR A 105 -12.49 -9.18 -5.69
CA TYR A 105 -12.31 -9.48 -4.28
C TYR A 105 -12.37 -8.22 -3.40
N ALA A 106 -11.90 -7.06 -3.89
CA ALA A 106 -12.06 -5.79 -3.19
C ALA A 106 -13.53 -5.32 -3.10
N ASP A 107 -14.30 -5.47 -4.18
CA ASP A 107 -15.72 -5.09 -4.24
C ASP A 107 -16.61 -6.03 -3.41
N ALA A 108 -16.23 -7.29 -3.25
CA ALA A 108 -16.97 -8.27 -2.46
C ALA A 108 -16.81 -8.11 -0.94
N LEU A 109 -15.96 -7.17 -0.49
CA LEU A 109 -15.73 -6.85 0.92
C LEU A 109 -16.53 -5.64 1.42
N GLU A 110 -17.45 -5.10 0.61
CA GLU A 110 -18.52 -4.16 1.03
C GLU A 110 -19.79 -4.89 1.50
#